data_AF-A0A3M1SFP1-F1
#
_entry.id   AF-A0A3M1SFP1-F1
#
_cell.length_a   1.000
_cell.length_b   1.000
_cell.length_c   1.000
_cell.angle_alpha   90.00
_cell.angle_beta   90.00
_cell.angle_gamma   90.00
#
_symmetry.space_group_name_H-M   'P 1'
#
loop_
_entity.id
_entity.type
_entity.pdbx_description
1 polymer ?
#
loop_
_entity_poly.entity_id
_entity_poly.type
_entity_poly.pdbx_seq_one_letter_code
_entity_poly.pdbx_strand_id
1 'polypeptide(L)'
;MSNKTVSLTEIAEKVLKAEKRPLSAEDIWNVAVKKGYHKKCENPGKNPAKTLESEIREDTSHRFMIIPSAPTTFYLKKKIKAPGIRKLVELIEENPSVFEEDDFSWKKDWMDFFDSELPEWRKIVKNRRNWQKLENVVPREDYDSLCEAFIEVAGADLAIRWFNSKVAEQKTAARKYLSDVDNLNARIWKKLDDEMKERIVHTVFNEHPGEPIESITDSFRFIQNRSPKGFGCTIPVFGYIPSAEIKRLQHIVKKAEDFYWEEEIDELITERNDAVLASIFRREPANRLVLYEPTEDERRLIAELLEKFLSHGYHASRLPNIYISMEPPPLFHVYPELEEEVYHEEDLDILYNLLFGDGDEEEFEEPVQIEMEPEERRVIRPEVLDIEELLGCYLPEPKIILYEHGMNWYLNLCEEQGYEIKEEHL
;
A
#
# COMPACT_ATOMS: atom_id res chain seq x y z
N MET A 1 -59.14 -33.28 22.71
CA MET A 1 -57.94 -32.49 22.38
C MET A 1 -56.85 -33.48 22.00
N SER A 2 -56.36 -33.44 20.76
CA SER A 2 -55.24 -34.30 20.33
C SER A 2 -53.99 -33.92 21.11
N ASN A 3 -53.41 -34.86 21.85
CA ASN A 3 -52.14 -34.66 22.54
C ASN A 3 -51.04 -34.59 21.48
N LYS A 4 -50.63 -33.36 21.10
CA LYS A 4 -49.52 -33.15 20.16
C LYS A 4 -48.24 -33.75 20.74
N THR A 5 -47.69 -34.71 20.01
CA THR A 5 -46.45 -35.42 20.35
C THR A 5 -45.26 -34.53 20.03
N VAL A 6 -44.20 -34.62 20.84
CA VAL A 6 -43.02 -33.74 20.77
C VAL A 6 -41.80 -34.59 20.44
N SER A 7 -41.02 -34.17 19.44
CA SER A 7 -39.77 -34.85 19.04
C SER A 7 -38.63 -34.64 20.04
N LEU A 8 -37.57 -35.45 19.98
CA LEU A 8 -36.40 -35.31 20.87
C LEU A 8 -35.67 -33.99 20.62
N THR A 9 -35.51 -33.56 19.36
CA THR A 9 -34.95 -32.24 19.03
C THR A 9 -35.77 -31.08 19.60
N GLU A 10 -37.10 -31.13 19.58
CA GLU A 10 -37.95 -30.11 20.22
C GLU A 10 -37.83 -30.13 21.76
N ILE A 11 -37.60 -31.30 22.37
CA ILE A 11 -37.31 -31.41 23.80
C ILE A 11 -35.96 -30.78 24.10
N ALA A 12 -34.92 -31.10 23.32
CA ALA A 12 -33.59 -30.50 23.46
C ALA A 12 -33.64 -28.98 23.33
N GLU A 13 -34.36 -28.46 22.34
CA GLU A 13 -34.59 -27.03 22.16
C GLU A 13 -35.28 -26.41 23.40
N LYS A 14 -36.34 -27.03 23.92
CA LYS A 14 -37.01 -26.53 25.14
C LYS A 14 -36.10 -26.51 26.36
N VAL A 15 -35.30 -27.57 26.56
CA VAL A 15 -34.37 -27.69 27.69
C VAL A 15 -33.28 -26.64 27.58
N LEU A 16 -32.57 -26.58 26.46
CA LEU A 16 -31.49 -25.62 26.23
C LEU A 16 -31.99 -24.18 26.29
N LYS A 17 -33.23 -23.92 25.84
CA LYS A 17 -33.86 -22.59 25.94
C LYS A 17 -34.10 -22.17 27.39
N ALA A 18 -34.38 -23.12 28.27
CA ALA A 18 -34.65 -22.90 29.69
C ALA A 18 -33.36 -22.80 30.52
N GLU A 19 -32.38 -23.68 30.29
CA GLU A 19 -31.15 -23.77 31.09
C GLU A 19 -30.11 -22.71 30.70
N LYS A 20 -30.15 -22.17 29.47
CA LYS A 20 -29.28 -21.08 28.98
C LYS A 20 -27.76 -21.36 29.06
N ARG A 21 -27.33 -22.61 29.18
CA ARG A 21 -25.92 -23.04 29.17
C ARG A 21 -25.72 -24.27 28.27
N PRO A 22 -24.48 -24.55 27.78
CA PRO A 22 -24.19 -25.79 27.09
C PRO A 22 -24.43 -27.00 27.99
N LEU A 23 -25.00 -28.06 27.44
CA LEU A 23 -25.32 -29.28 28.18
C LEU A 23 -24.98 -30.51 27.34
N SER A 24 -24.54 -31.58 27.98
CA SER A 24 -24.38 -32.87 27.32
C SER A 24 -25.74 -33.48 26.96
N ALA A 25 -25.80 -34.45 26.05
CA ALA A 25 -27.05 -35.12 25.72
C ALA A 25 -27.69 -35.81 26.95
N GLU A 26 -26.86 -36.31 27.86
CA GLU A 26 -27.29 -36.91 29.12
C GLU A 26 -27.87 -35.87 30.09
N ASP A 27 -27.23 -34.71 30.21
CA ASP A 27 -27.77 -33.60 31.01
C ASP A 27 -29.09 -33.07 30.44
N ILE A 28 -29.17 -32.93 29.11
CA ILE A 28 -30.41 -32.50 28.43
C ILE A 28 -31.54 -33.47 28.77
N TRP A 29 -31.28 -34.77 28.67
CA TRP A 29 -32.27 -35.80 28.98
C TRP A 29 -32.66 -35.79 30.47
N ASN A 30 -31.70 -35.68 31.38
CA ASN A 30 -31.95 -35.64 32.82
C ASN A 30 -32.81 -34.42 33.21
N VAL A 31 -32.55 -33.25 32.62
CA VAL A 31 -33.39 -32.07 32.81
C VAL A 31 -34.78 -32.27 32.21
N ALA A 32 -34.89 -32.91 31.04
CA ALA A 32 -36.18 -33.26 30.44
C ALA A 32 -36.99 -34.24 31.31
N VAL A 33 -36.33 -35.20 31.98
CA VAL A 33 -36.95 -36.11 32.94
C VAL A 33 -37.46 -35.35 34.15
N LYS A 34 -36.59 -34.55 34.78
CA LYS A 34 -36.90 -33.73 35.96
C LYS A 34 -38.06 -32.75 35.72
N LYS A 35 -38.15 -32.16 34.52
CA LYS A 35 -39.22 -31.22 34.14
C LYS A 35 -40.46 -31.90 33.55
N GLY A 36 -40.47 -33.23 33.42
CA GLY A 36 -41.60 -33.99 32.89
C GLY A 36 -41.80 -33.85 31.38
N TYR A 37 -40.82 -33.35 30.62
CA TYR A 37 -40.89 -33.24 29.16
C TYR A 37 -40.83 -34.61 28.47
N HIS A 38 -40.09 -35.57 29.04
CA HIS A 38 -40.00 -36.94 28.53
C HIS A 38 -41.36 -37.63 28.35
N LYS A 39 -42.37 -37.28 29.16
CA LYS A 39 -43.73 -37.84 29.09
C LYS A 39 -44.47 -37.49 27.79
N LYS A 40 -43.96 -36.51 27.02
CA LYS A 40 -44.53 -36.08 25.73
C LYS A 40 -43.76 -36.63 24.53
N CYS A 41 -42.70 -37.38 24.77
CA CYS A 41 -41.91 -38.05 23.75
C CYS A 41 -42.50 -39.43 23.47
N GLU A 42 -42.98 -39.69 22.26
CA GLU A 42 -43.56 -40.99 21.91
C GLU A 42 -42.52 -42.09 21.85
N ASN A 43 -41.31 -41.79 21.38
CA ASN A 43 -40.32 -42.81 21.11
C ASN A 43 -38.91 -42.35 21.52
N PRO A 44 -38.59 -42.37 22.82
CA PRO A 44 -37.28 -41.94 23.29
C PRO A 44 -36.16 -42.95 22.96
N GLY A 45 -36.48 -44.14 22.43
CA GLY A 45 -35.50 -45.19 22.16
C GLY A 45 -35.01 -45.94 23.41
N LYS A 46 -34.18 -46.96 23.21
CA LYS A 46 -33.61 -47.78 24.30
C LYS A 46 -32.59 -47.00 25.16
N ASN A 47 -31.88 -46.05 24.54
CA ASN A 47 -30.98 -45.14 25.22
C ASN A 47 -31.31 -43.70 24.75
N PRO A 48 -32.15 -42.98 25.53
CA PRO A 48 -32.65 -41.68 25.09
C PRO A 48 -31.58 -40.61 24.93
N ALA A 49 -30.56 -40.59 25.78
CA ALA A 49 -29.45 -39.64 25.67
C ALA A 49 -28.68 -39.85 24.36
N LYS A 50 -28.34 -41.12 24.03
CA LYS A 50 -27.63 -41.44 22.78
C LYS A 50 -28.47 -41.17 21.53
N THR A 51 -29.77 -41.42 21.61
CA THR A 51 -30.71 -41.15 20.50
C THR A 51 -30.85 -39.63 20.27
N LEU A 52 -30.98 -38.87 21.35
CA LEU A 52 -31.04 -37.41 21.34
C LEU A 52 -29.74 -36.80 20.78
N GLU A 53 -28.58 -37.35 21.13
CA GLU A 53 -27.30 -36.94 20.54
C GLU A 53 -27.28 -37.14 19.01
N SER A 54 -27.69 -38.32 18.52
CA SER A 54 -27.74 -38.59 17.07
C SER A 54 -28.68 -37.62 16.36
N GLU A 55 -29.90 -37.42 16.90
CA GLU A 55 -30.88 -36.52 16.29
C GLU A 55 -30.42 -35.04 16.28
N ILE A 56 -29.70 -34.58 17.31
CA ILE A 56 -29.13 -33.22 17.32
C ILE A 56 -28.02 -33.09 16.28
N ARG A 57 -27.17 -34.11 16.10
CA ARG A 57 -26.10 -34.11 15.09
C ARG A 57 -26.64 -34.18 13.67
N GLU A 58 -27.76 -34.88 13.46
CA GLU A 58 -28.45 -35.01 12.18
C GLU A 58 -29.40 -33.83 11.86
N ASP A 59 -29.59 -32.89 12.79
CA ASP A 59 -30.48 -31.74 12.60
C ASP A 59 -29.94 -30.76 11.54
N THR A 60 -30.43 -30.93 10.31
CA THR A 60 -30.12 -30.09 9.14
C THR A 60 -30.60 -28.64 9.27
N SER A 61 -31.45 -28.32 10.24
CA SER A 61 -31.90 -26.94 10.47
C SER A 61 -30.87 -26.05 11.16
N HIS A 62 -29.70 -26.60 11.53
CA HIS A 62 -28.59 -25.89 12.18
C HIS A 62 -28.99 -25.08 13.42
N ARG A 63 -30.03 -25.52 14.15
CA ARG A 63 -30.52 -24.84 15.37
C ARG A 63 -29.55 -25.01 16.54
N PHE A 64 -28.78 -26.10 16.53
CA PHE A 64 -27.83 -26.44 17.57
C PHE A 64 -26.39 -26.14 17.14
N MET A 65 -25.58 -25.66 18.08
CA MET A 65 -24.13 -25.59 17.96
C MET A 65 -23.55 -26.76 18.77
N ILE A 66 -22.65 -27.52 18.14
CA ILE A 66 -21.93 -28.63 18.75
C ILE A 66 -20.62 -28.07 19.30
N ILE A 67 -20.38 -28.25 20.60
CA ILE A 67 -19.13 -27.84 21.25
C ILE A 67 -18.33 -29.12 21.52
N PRO A 68 -17.15 -29.29 20.87
CA PRO A 68 -16.33 -30.48 21.06
C PRO A 68 -15.69 -30.47 22.45
N SER A 69 -16.36 -31.13 23.40
CA SER A 69 -15.92 -31.36 24.78
C SER A 69 -16.04 -32.85 25.14
N ALA A 70 -15.54 -33.27 26.30
CA ALA A 70 -15.67 -34.63 26.83
C ALA A 70 -16.46 -34.63 28.16
N PRO A 71 -17.78 -34.94 28.17
CA PRO A 71 -18.62 -35.32 27.02
C PRO A 71 -18.98 -34.15 26.11
N THR A 72 -19.39 -34.44 24.87
CA THR A 72 -19.77 -33.41 23.88
C THR A 72 -21.00 -32.65 24.37
N THR A 73 -20.97 -31.32 24.27
CA THR A 73 -22.05 -30.46 24.72
C THR A 73 -22.72 -29.72 23.57
N PHE A 74 -23.99 -29.39 23.75
CA PHE A 74 -24.84 -28.75 22.75
C PHE A 74 -25.39 -27.42 23.26
N TYR A 75 -25.52 -26.45 22.36
CA TYR A 75 -26.08 -25.12 22.66
C TYR A 75 -27.04 -24.64 21.56
N LEU A 76 -27.95 -23.70 21.86
CA LEU A 76 -28.86 -23.13 20.85
C LEU A 76 -28.20 -21.95 20.11
N LYS A 77 -28.07 -22.05 18.78
CA LYS A 77 -27.46 -21.03 17.91
C LYS A 77 -28.17 -19.68 18.00
N LYS A 78 -29.51 -19.68 18.10
CA LYS A 78 -30.36 -18.48 18.28
C LYS A 78 -30.14 -17.72 19.60
N LYS A 79 -29.36 -18.26 20.55
CA LYS A 79 -29.17 -17.68 21.89
C LYS A 79 -27.72 -17.47 22.29
N ILE A 80 -26.75 -17.72 21.42
CA ILE A 80 -25.47 -17.04 21.56
C ILE A 80 -25.81 -15.58 21.32
N LYS A 81 -26.09 -14.83 22.39
CA LYS A 81 -25.81 -13.40 22.36
C LYS A 81 -24.36 -13.39 21.94
N ALA A 82 -24.08 -13.10 20.67
CA ALA A 82 -22.72 -12.91 20.19
C ALA A 82 -22.01 -12.14 21.31
N PRO A 83 -20.89 -12.67 21.85
CA PRO A 83 -20.21 -12.06 22.99
C PRO A 83 -20.23 -10.56 22.75
N GLY A 84 -21.02 -9.88 23.58
CA GLY A 84 -21.46 -8.55 23.21
C GLY A 84 -20.25 -7.65 23.18
N ILE A 85 -20.43 -6.44 22.67
CA ILE A 85 -19.50 -5.32 22.88
C ILE A 85 -18.89 -5.25 24.29
N ARG A 86 -19.61 -5.75 25.33
CA ARG A 86 -19.09 -5.93 26.70
C ARG A 86 -17.83 -6.79 26.79
N LYS A 87 -17.76 -7.97 26.15
CA LYS A 87 -16.58 -8.83 26.25
C LYS A 87 -15.38 -8.21 25.54
N LEU A 88 -15.61 -7.51 24.42
CA LEU A 88 -14.56 -6.74 23.75
C LEU A 88 -14.04 -5.61 24.67
N VAL A 89 -14.92 -4.87 25.33
CA VAL A 89 -14.54 -3.85 26.32
C VAL A 89 -13.72 -4.46 27.46
N GLU A 90 -14.18 -5.57 28.04
CA GLU A 90 -13.46 -6.29 29.11
C GLU A 90 -12.06 -6.71 28.65
N LEU A 91 -11.90 -7.24 27.42
CA LEU A 91 -10.58 -7.63 26.89
C LEU A 91 -9.64 -6.44 26.69
N ILE A 92 -10.15 -5.29 26.25
CA ILE A 92 -9.35 -4.07 26.10
C ILE A 92 -8.89 -3.55 27.47
N GLU A 93 -9.79 -3.55 28.46
CA GLU A 93 -9.49 -3.13 29.83
C GLU A 93 -8.52 -4.09 30.54
N GLU A 94 -8.58 -5.39 30.24
CA GLU A 94 -7.66 -6.40 30.75
C GLU A 94 -6.22 -6.19 30.25
N ASN A 95 -6.04 -5.49 29.12
CA ASN A 95 -4.77 -5.09 28.49
C ASN A 95 -3.79 -6.27 28.32
N PRO A 96 -3.66 -6.89 27.12
CA PRO A 96 -2.80 -8.06 26.94
C PRO A 96 -1.39 -7.79 27.49
N SER A 97 -0.97 -8.60 28.47
CA SER A 97 0.23 -8.34 29.28
C SER A 97 1.54 -8.75 28.61
N VAL A 98 1.52 -9.04 27.30
CA VAL A 98 2.59 -9.75 26.61
C VAL A 98 2.75 -9.20 25.19
N PHE A 99 3.24 -7.97 25.08
CA PHE A 99 3.94 -7.56 23.87
C PHE A 99 5.41 -7.52 24.25
N GLU A 100 6.12 -8.62 23.97
CA GLU A 100 7.56 -8.68 24.20
C GLU A 100 8.22 -7.59 23.34
N GLU A 101 9.19 -6.86 23.89
CA GLU A 101 9.78 -5.63 23.32
C GLU A 101 10.47 -5.82 21.95
N ASP A 102 10.48 -7.02 21.39
CA ASP A 102 11.12 -7.33 20.12
C ASP A 102 10.14 -7.13 18.95
N ASP A 103 10.20 -5.92 18.41
CA ASP A 103 10.03 -5.58 17.00
C ASP A 103 8.65 -5.74 16.31
N PHE A 104 8.11 -4.56 16.01
CA PHE A 104 7.30 -4.17 14.85
C PHE A 104 5.82 -4.59 14.78
N SER A 105 4.99 -3.66 15.27
CA SER A 105 3.56 -3.44 14.97
C SER A 105 2.58 -3.92 16.04
N TRP A 106 2.50 -3.17 17.14
CA TRP A 106 1.50 -3.32 18.19
C TRP A 106 0.05 -3.38 17.65
N LYS A 107 -0.23 -2.76 16.49
CA LYS A 107 -1.52 -2.87 15.77
C LYS A 107 -1.84 -4.33 15.44
N LYS A 108 -0.86 -5.06 14.88
CA LYS A 108 -0.99 -6.47 14.53
C LYS A 108 -1.22 -7.29 15.78
N ASP A 109 -0.52 -7.00 16.86
CA ASP A 109 -0.65 -7.77 18.09
C ASP A 109 -2.04 -7.61 18.73
N TRP A 110 -2.63 -6.40 18.67
CA TRP A 110 -4.05 -6.21 19.03
C TRP A 110 -4.99 -7.05 18.17
N MET A 111 -4.77 -7.08 16.86
CA MET A 111 -5.59 -7.85 15.93
C MET A 111 -5.49 -9.36 16.20
N ASP A 112 -4.28 -9.88 16.39
CA ASP A 112 -4.01 -11.29 16.69
C ASP A 112 -4.59 -11.68 18.06
N PHE A 113 -4.45 -10.81 19.06
CA PHE A 113 -5.06 -11.00 20.38
C PHE A 113 -6.58 -11.12 20.28
N PHE A 114 -7.24 -10.21 19.57
CA PHE A 114 -8.69 -10.28 19.40
C PHE A 114 -9.14 -11.44 18.52
N ASP A 115 -8.38 -11.80 17.48
CA ASP A 115 -8.70 -12.96 16.65
C ASP A 115 -8.61 -14.27 17.46
N SER A 116 -7.70 -14.35 18.44
CA SER A 116 -7.60 -15.48 19.39
C SER A 116 -8.73 -15.47 20.44
N GLU A 117 -8.90 -14.37 21.19
CA GLU A 117 -9.79 -14.32 22.35
C GLU A 117 -11.26 -14.08 21.98
N LEU A 118 -11.51 -13.41 20.86
CA LEU A 118 -12.85 -13.00 20.43
C LEU A 118 -12.97 -12.98 18.88
N PRO A 119 -13.01 -14.13 18.19
CA PRO A 119 -13.01 -14.21 16.72
C PRO A 119 -14.11 -13.40 16.00
N GLU A 120 -15.17 -13.02 16.71
CA GLU A 120 -16.29 -12.23 16.21
C GLU A 120 -16.09 -10.71 16.38
N TRP A 121 -14.97 -10.25 16.95
CA TRP A 121 -14.71 -8.84 17.27
C TRP A 121 -14.81 -7.94 16.03
N ARG A 122 -14.39 -8.43 14.86
CA ARG A 122 -14.47 -7.67 13.62
C ARG A 122 -15.91 -7.30 13.26
N LYS A 123 -16.87 -8.20 13.50
CA LYS A 123 -18.31 -7.92 13.32
C LYS A 123 -18.83 -6.94 14.36
N ILE A 124 -18.26 -6.96 15.57
CA ILE A 124 -18.60 -6.01 16.64
C ILE A 124 -18.14 -4.60 16.27
N VAL A 125 -16.89 -4.45 15.81
CA VAL A 125 -16.29 -3.17 15.43
C VAL A 125 -16.93 -2.59 14.16
N LYS A 126 -17.27 -3.41 13.16
CA LYS A 126 -18.01 -2.96 11.95
C LYS A 126 -19.41 -2.43 12.25
N ASN A 127 -20.01 -2.79 13.40
CA ASN A 127 -21.35 -2.35 13.74
C ASN A 127 -21.35 -0.93 14.33
N ARG A 128 -21.83 0.05 13.55
CA ARG A 128 -21.91 1.47 13.95
C ARG A 128 -22.59 1.74 15.29
N ARG A 129 -23.51 0.88 15.74
CA ARG A 129 -24.19 1.04 17.04
C ARG A 129 -23.26 0.81 18.24
N ASN A 130 -22.09 0.22 18.01
CA ASN A 130 -21.10 -0.07 19.03
C ASN A 130 -20.05 1.04 19.18
N TRP A 131 -19.88 1.93 18.18
CA TRP A 131 -18.80 2.93 18.17
C TRP A 131 -18.84 3.86 19.37
N GLN A 132 -20.02 4.33 19.78
CA GLN A 132 -20.16 5.16 20.99
C GLN A 132 -19.64 4.46 22.26
N LYS A 133 -19.72 3.13 22.31
CA LYS A 133 -19.19 2.36 23.45
C LYS A 133 -17.68 2.22 23.35
N LEU A 134 -17.17 1.92 22.15
CA LEU A 134 -15.73 1.78 21.89
C LEU A 134 -14.96 3.09 22.10
N GLU A 135 -15.57 4.22 21.79
CA GLU A 135 -14.97 5.57 21.95
C GLU A 135 -14.49 5.89 23.36
N ASN A 136 -15.10 5.25 24.36
CA ASN A 136 -14.82 5.51 25.77
C ASN A 136 -13.95 4.40 26.40
N VAL A 137 -13.51 3.41 25.61
CA VAL A 137 -12.65 2.33 26.11
C VAL A 137 -11.21 2.70 25.80
N VAL A 138 -10.41 2.84 26.86
CA VAL A 138 -8.99 3.20 26.76
C VAL A 138 -8.20 2.04 27.35
N PRO A 139 -7.32 1.38 26.57
CA PRO A 139 -6.43 0.36 27.10
C PRO A 139 -5.42 1.01 28.05
N ARG A 140 -4.74 0.20 28.86
CA ARG A 140 -3.74 0.73 29.79
C ARG A 140 -2.51 1.25 29.03
N GLU A 141 -2.15 0.60 27.93
CA GLU A 141 -1.01 0.94 27.09
C GLU A 141 -1.41 0.87 25.61
N ASP A 142 -0.65 1.58 24.75
CA ASP A 142 -0.77 1.50 23.29
C ASP A 142 -2.19 1.74 22.73
N TYR A 143 -2.79 2.87 23.10
CA TYR A 143 -4.12 3.22 22.60
C TYR A 143 -4.11 3.62 21.12
N ASP A 144 -3.00 4.18 20.61
CA ASP A 144 -2.85 4.55 19.21
C ASP A 144 -3.04 3.32 18.29
N SER A 145 -2.33 2.23 18.55
CA SER A 145 -2.40 1.06 17.68
C SER A 145 -3.72 0.30 17.80
N LEU A 146 -4.37 0.32 18.97
CA LEU A 146 -5.76 -0.14 19.11
C LEU A 146 -6.72 0.66 18.22
N CYS A 147 -6.57 1.99 18.19
CA CYS A 147 -7.38 2.85 17.33
C CYS A 147 -7.15 2.54 15.85
N GLU A 148 -5.89 2.33 15.45
CA GLU A 148 -5.55 1.91 14.09
C GLU A 148 -6.20 0.57 13.72
N ALA A 149 -6.12 -0.44 14.60
CA ALA A 149 -6.75 -1.75 14.38
C ALA A 149 -8.28 -1.64 14.23
N PHE A 150 -8.93 -0.77 15.02
CA PHE A 150 -10.36 -0.54 14.90
C PHE A 150 -10.75 0.15 13.60
N ILE A 151 -9.97 1.14 13.16
CA ILE A 151 -10.20 1.83 11.89
C ILE A 151 -9.97 0.86 10.72
N GLU A 152 -8.92 0.05 10.74
CA GLU A 152 -8.64 -0.93 9.68
C GLU A 152 -9.83 -1.90 9.47
N VAL A 153 -10.50 -2.27 10.56
CA VAL A 153 -11.66 -3.16 10.50
C VAL A 153 -12.96 -2.45 10.17
N ALA A 154 -13.20 -1.25 10.71
CA ALA A 154 -14.44 -0.50 10.50
C ALA A 154 -14.45 0.30 9.19
N GLY A 155 -13.27 0.61 8.65
CA GLY A 155 -13.03 1.43 7.47
C GLY A 155 -13.26 2.93 7.69
N ALA A 156 -13.30 3.65 6.57
CA ALA A 156 -13.37 5.11 6.53
C ALA A 156 -14.53 5.74 7.33
N ASP A 157 -15.67 5.06 7.48
CA ASP A 157 -16.79 5.63 8.24
C ASP A 157 -16.46 5.84 9.73
N LEU A 158 -15.61 4.99 10.32
CA LEU A 158 -15.11 5.20 11.69
C LEU A 158 -14.02 6.26 11.71
N ALA A 159 -13.11 6.26 10.73
CA ALA A 159 -12.07 7.28 10.61
C ALA A 159 -12.68 8.69 10.51
N ILE A 160 -13.67 8.91 9.63
CA ILE A 160 -14.40 10.18 9.49
C ILE A 160 -14.99 10.63 10.84
N ARG A 161 -15.58 9.69 11.59
CA ARG A 161 -16.15 9.97 12.90
C ARG A 161 -15.09 10.39 13.93
N TRP A 162 -13.88 9.84 13.85
CA TRP A 162 -12.80 10.09 14.79
C TRP A 162 -11.84 11.20 14.38
N PHE A 163 -11.92 11.69 13.14
CA PHE A 163 -11.03 12.71 12.60
C PHE A 163 -10.95 13.98 13.45
N ASN A 164 -12.08 14.38 14.05
CA ASN A 164 -12.21 15.53 14.95
C ASN A 164 -12.52 15.09 16.40
N SER A 165 -12.10 13.88 16.78
CA SER A 165 -12.23 13.39 18.16
C SER A 165 -11.48 14.29 19.15
N LYS A 166 -12.01 14.37 20.38
CA LYS A 166 -11.32 15.02 21.51
C LYS A 166 -10.22 14.14 22.09
N VAL A 167 -10.22 12.86 21.77
CA VAL A 167 -9.19 11.89 22.13
C VAL A 167 -8.08 11.96 21.08
N ALA A 168 -6.86 12.25 21.53
CA ALA A 168 -5.74 12.53 20.63
C ALA A 168 -5.40 11.31 19.76
N GLU A 169 -5.43 10.12 20.35
CA GLU A 169 -5.05 8.85 19.74
C GLU A 169 -6.01 8.45 18.62
N GLN A 170 -7.33 8.51 18.89
CA GLN A 170 -8.38 8.31 17.88
C GLN A 170 -8.21 9.29 16.70
N LYS A 171 -7.93 10.55 17.01
CA LYS A 171 -7.75 11.62 16.02
C LYS A 171 -6.50 11.39 15.17
N THR A 172 -5.39 10.99 15.78
CA THR A 172 -4.14 10.67 15.07
C THR A 172 -4.33 9.47 14.15
N ALA A 173 -4.87 8.36 14.65
CA ALA A 173 -5.14 7.16 13.86
C ALA A 173 -6.09 7.42 12.69
N ALA A 174 -7.16 8.19 12.92
CA ALA A 174 -8.11 8.57 11.87
C ALA A 174 -7.48 9.43 10.78
N ARG A 175 -6.64 10.40 11.17
CA ARG A 175 -5.95 11.28 10.22
C ARG A 175 -4.92 10.53 9.40
N LYS A 176 -4.15 9.65 10.04
CA LYS A 176 -3.19 8.77 9.36
C LYS A 176 -3.89 7.89 8.33
N TYR A 177 -4.96 7.19 8.73
CA TYR A 177 -5.73 6.33 7.83
C TYR A 177 -6.32 7.07 6.63
N LEU A 178 -6.89 8.25 6.83
CA LEU A 178 -7.49 9.04 5.75
C LEU A 178 -6.48 9.80 4.88
N SER A 179 -5.22 9.95 5.32
CA SER A 179 -4.17 10.59 4.52
C SER A 179 -3.49 9.62 3.57
N ASP A 180 -3.59 8.31 3.85
CA ASP A 180 -3.21 7.26 2.92
C ASP A 180 -4.23 7.19 1.78
N VAL A 181 -3.77 7.55 0.58
CA VAL A 181 -4.60 7.69 -0.63
C VAL A 181 -5.23 6.36 -1.04
N ASP A 182 -4.59 5.23 -0.71
CA ASP A 182 -5.12 3.89 -1.05
C ASP A 182 -6.35 3.53 -0.21
N ASN A 183 -6.58 4.20 0.93
CA ASN A 183 -7.81 4.07 1.72
C ASN A 183 -8.96 4.97 1.21
N LEU A 184 -8.72 5.80 0.19
CA LEU A 184 -9.69 6.73 -0.35
C LEU A 184 -10.31 6.22 -1.64
N ASN A 185 -11.55 6.64 -1.88
CA ASN A 185 -12.22 6.52 -3.17
C ASN A 185 -13.27 7.64 -3.29
N ALA A 186 -13.83 7.83 -4.48
CA ALA A 186 -14.78 8.91 -4.75
C ALA A 186 -15.98 8.94 -3.78
N ARG A 187 -16.45 7.77 -3.33
CA ARG A 187 -17.58 7.66 -2.37
C ARG A 187 -17.16 8.09 -0.97
N ILE A 188 -15.94 7.77 -0.53
CA ILE A 188 -15.39 8.21 0.75
C ILE A 188 -15.15 9.72 0.71
N TRP A 189 -14.52 10.21 -0.37
CA TRP A 189 -14.26 11.64 -0.58
C TRP A 189 -15.52 12.49 -0.47
N LYS A 190 -16.62 12.07 -1.12
CA LYS A 190 -17.94 12.74 -1.04
C LYS A 190 -18.53 12.84 0.38
N LYS A 191 -18.03 12.08 1.36
CA LYS A 191 -18.48 12.13 2.76
C LYS A 191 -17.64 13.05 3.64
N LEU A 192 -16.47 13.46 3.18
CA LEU A 192 -15.56 14.32 3.92
C LEU A 192 -16.09 15.75 3.94
N ASP A 193 -15.90 16.45 5.06
CA ASP A 193 -16.07 17.89 5.10
C ASP A 193 -14.82 18.61 4.57
N ASP A 194 -14.90 19.92 4.38
CA ASP A 194 -13.82 20.69 3.76
C ASP A 194 -12.56 20.73 4.64
N GLU A 195 -12.70 20.75 5.97
CA GLU A 195 -11.55 20.67 6.91
C GLU A 195 -10.81 19.33 6.75
N MET A 196 -11.54 18.23 6.59
CA MET A 196 -10.96 16.92 6.34
C MET A 196 -10.20 16.89 5.02
N LYS A 197 -10.80 17.38 3.94
CA LYS A 197 -10.21 17.38 2.60
C LYS A 197 -8.95 18.25 2.54
N GLU A 198 -9.00 19.46 3.09
CA GLU A 198 -7.85 20.38 3.19
C GLU A 198 -6.66 19.69 3.83
N ARG A 199 -6.90 19.04 4.98
CA ARG A 199 -5.85 18.35 5.71
C ARG A 199 -5.27 17.19 4.90
N ILE A 200 -6.11 16.38 4.27
CA ILE A 200 -5.66 15.22 3.47
C ILE A 200 -4.79 15.72 2.31
N VAL A 201 -5.26 16.73 1.55
CA VAL A 201 -4.51 17.32 0.44
C VAL A 201 -3.13 17.80 0.92
N HIS A 202 -3.07 18.61 1.98
CA HIS A 202 -1.79 19.08 2.49
C HIS A 202 -0.90 17.97 3.04
N THR A 203 -1.46 16.96 3.71
CA THR A 203 -0.67 15.83 4.20
C THR A 203 -0.07 15.04 3.03
N VAL A 204 -0.87 14.69 2.01
CA VAL A 204 -0.38 13.98 0.81
C VAL A 204 0.71 14.78 0.11
N PHE A 205 0.50 16.08 -0.10
CA PHE A 205 1.52 16.94 -0.72
C PHE A 205 2.79 17.04 0.12
N ASN A 206 2.72 17.00 1.45
CA ASN A 206 3.91 17.10 2.31
C ASN A 206 4.66 15.78 2.45
N GLU A 207 3.95 14.66 2.53
CA GLU A 207 4.52 13.32 2.72
C GLU A 207 5.04 12.74 1.39
N HIS A 208 4.36 13.04 0.28
CA HIS A 208 4.69 12.58 -1.06
C HIS A 208 4.91 13.78 -2.00
N PRO A 209 5.97 14.56 -1.79
CA PRO A 209 6.06 15.87 -2.40
C PRO A 209 6.30 15.85 -3.90
N GLY A 210 6.67 14.71 -4.50
CA GLY A 210 6.99 14.61 -5.92
C GLY A 210 8.37 15.17 -6.25
N GLU A 211 8.77 15.04 -7.51
CA GLU A 211 10.11 15.43 -7.96
C GLU A 211 10.14 16.88 -8.46
N PRO A 212 11.25 17.61 -8.27
CA PRO A 212 12.50 17.20 -7.62
C PRO A 212 12.50 17.32 -6.08
N ILE A 213 11.37 17.70 -5.47
CA ILE A 213 11.31 18.09 -4.05
C ILE A 213 11.67 16.90 -3.13
N GLU A 214 11.22 15.71 -3.50
CA GLU A 214 11.50 14.45 -2.79
C GLU A 214 12.99 14.12 -2.80
N SER A 215 13.61 14.04 -3.99
CA SER A 215 15.05 13.81 -4.16
C SER A 215 15.91 14.83 -3.39
N ILE A 216 15.50 16.10 -3.39
CA ILE A 216 16.16 17.16 -2.62
C ILE A 216 16.05 16.88 -1.12
N THR A 217 14.85 16.56 -0.63
CA THR A 217 14.58 16.33 0.79
C THR A 217 15.38 15.14 1.31
N ASP A 218 15.44 14.06 0.55
CA ASP A 218 16.18 12.86 0.92
C ASP A 218 17.69 13.08 0.85
N SER A 219 18.18 13.83 -0.14
CA SER A 219 19.57 14.27 -0.17
C SER A 219 19.96 15.09 1.06
N PHE A 220 19.09 16.00 1.50
CA PHE A 220 19.32 16.77 2.73
C PHE A 220 19.32 15.89 3.98
N ARG A 221 18.38 14.94 4.11
CA ARG A 221 18.37 13.98 5.22
C ARG A 221 19.64 13.14 5.24
N PHE A 222 20.09 12.66 4.08
CA PHE A 222 21.33 11.90 3.93
C PHE A 222 22.55 12.71 4.36
N ILE A 223 22.66 13.97 3.92
CA ILE A 223 23.75 14.88 4.32
C ILE A 223 23.73 15.17 5.82
N GLN A 224 22.56 15.35 6.43
CA GLN A 224 22.46 15.58 7.88
C GLN A 224 22.92 14.37 8.70
N ASN A 225 22.70 13.16 8.19
CA ASN A 225 23.04 11.91 8.86
C ASN A 225 24.50 11.46 8.60
N ARG A 226 25.24 12.07 7.67
CA ARG A 226 26.64 11.72 7.35
C ARG A 226 27.61 12.90 7.49
N SER A 227 28.88 12.59 7.76
CA SER A 227 29.96 13.59 7.78
C SER A 227 30.07 14.26 6.40
N PRO A 228 30.22 15.61 6.32
CA PRO A 228 29.98 16.44 5.12
C PRO A 228 31.05 16.33 4.01
N LYS A 229 31.63 15.15 3.78
CA LYS A 229 32.59 14.96 2.70
C LYS A 229 31.87 14.73 1.36
N GLY A 230 31.51 15.84 0.72
CA GLY A 230 31.37 15.95 -0.74
C GLY A 230 30.22 15.18 -1.39
N PHE A 231 28.97 15.43 -0.99
CA PHE A 231 27.81 14.93 -1.73
C PHE A 231 27.33 15.98 -2.74
N GLY A 232 27.51 15.69 -4.03
CA GLY A 232 26.87 16.42 -5.12
C GLY A 232 25.59 15.69 -5.53
N CYS A 233 24.43 16.28 -5.27
CA CYS A 233 23.16 15.82 -5.83
C CYS A 233 22.86 16.65 -7.08
N THR A 234 22.75 15.99 -8.23
CA THR A 234 22.21 16.57 -9.44
C THR A 234 20.69 16.49 -9.40
N ILE A 235 20.04 17.64 -9.53
CA ILE A 235 18.58 17.72 -9.55
C ILE A 235 18.17 17.94 -11.01
N PRO A 236 17.43 17.01 -11.64
CA PRO A 236 16.98 17.17 -13.01
C PRO A 236 16.09 18.42 -13.17
N VAL A 237 16.13 19.06 -14.34
CA VAL A 237 15.61 20.43 -14.58
C VAL A 237 14.20 20.41 -15.23
N PHE A 238 13.45 19.32 -15.15
CA PHE A 238 12.20 19.12 -15.91
C PHE A 238 10.95 19.82 -15.33
N GLY A 239 11.12 20.78 -14.42
CA GLY A 239 10.01 21.35 -13.66
C GLY A 239 9.53 20.40 -12.56
N TYR A 240 8.32 20.62 -12.05
CA TYR A 240 7.74 19.80 -10.99
C TYR A 240 6.95 18.63 -11.55
N ILE A 241 7.24 17.42 -11.06
CA ILE A 241 6.54 16.18 -11.38
C ILE A 241 5.81 15.72 -10.10
N PRO A 242 4.46 15.78 -10.07
CA PRO A 242 3.71 15.30 -8.91
C PRO A 242 3.95 13.81 -8.65
N SER A 243 3.96 13.40 -7.38
CA SER A 243 4.04 12.00 -6.98
C SER A 243 2.84 11.17 -7.45
N ALA A 244 2.98 9.84 -7.44
CA ALA A 244 1.90 8.92 -7.76
C ALA A 244 0.70 9.10 -6.81
N GLU A 245 0.93 9.40 -5.53
CA GLU A 245 -0.09 9.65 -4.52
C GLU A 245 -0.88 10.94 -4.82
N ILE A 246 -0.20 12.02 -5.23
CA ILE A 246 -0.87 13.25 -5.66
C ILE A 246 -1.74 13.00 -6.90
N LYS A 247 -1.22 12.26 -7.89
CA LYS A 247 -1.98 11.91 -9.10
C LYS A 247 -3.19 11.02 -8.80
N ARG A 248 -3.04 10.04 -7.90
CA ARG A 248 -4.15 9.20 -7.42
C ARG A 248 -5.21 10.04 -6.70
N LEU A 249 -4.79 10.95 -5.82
CA LEU A 249 -5.71 11.85 -5.14
C LEU A 249 -6.48 12.72 -6.15
N GLN A 250 -5.79 13.34 -7.10
CA GLN A 250 -6.40 14.12 -8.19
C GLN A 250 -7.46 13.29 -8.95
N HIS A 251 -7.15 12.04 -9.30
CA HIS A 251 -8.10 11.13 -9.94
C HIS A 251 -9.33 10.83 -9.06
N ILE A 252 -9.14 10.60 -7.75
CA ILE A 252 -10.24 10.35 -6.80
C ILE A 252 -11.16 11.57 -6.72
N VAL A 253 -10.60 12.77 -6.60
CA VAL A 253 -11.35 14.04 -6.52
C VAL A 253 -12.14 14.28 -7.81
N LYS A 254 -11.50 14.08 -8.98
CA LYS A 254 -12.16 14.17 -10.29
C LYS A 254 -13.30 13.17 -10.44
N LYS A 255 -13.09 11.90 -10.06
CA LYS A 255 -14.14 10.86 -10.05
C LYS A 255 -15.26 11.16 -9.05
N ALA A 256 -14.96 11.94 -8.01
CA ALA A 256 -15.95 12.46 -7.07
C ALA A 256 -16.70 13.69 -7.60
N GLU A 257 -16.37 14.23 -8.79
CA GLU A 257 -16.98 15.44 -9.35
C GLU A 257 -16.89 16.63 -8.38
N ASP A 258 -15.80 16.69 -7.60
CA ASP A 258 -15.56 17.74 -6.61
C ASP A 258 -14.64 18.82 -7.21
N PHE A 259 -15.21 19.60 -8.13
CA PHE A 259 -14.49 20.57 -8.96
C PHE A 259 -13.69 21.61 -8.17
N TYR A 260 -14.15 21.97 -6.97
CA TYR A 260 -13.43 22.93 -6.11
C TYR A 260 -12.08 22.35 -5.67
N TRP A 261 -12.08 21.11 -5.18
CA TRP A 261 -10.84 20.45 -4.77
C TRP A 261 -9.99 19.98 -5.95
N GLU A 262 -10.58 19.75 -7.12
CA GLU A 262 -9.84 19.49 -8.35
C GLU A 262 -9.00 20.73 -8.73
N GLU A 263 -9.63 21.92 -8.75
CA GLU A 263 -8.95 23.19 -9.01
C GLU A 263 -7.86 23.50 -7.95
N GLU A 264 -8.16 23.30 -6.66
CA GLU A 264 -7.18 23.53 -5.57
C GLU A 264 -5.94 22.62 -5.71
N ILE A 265 -6.12 21.34 -6.08
CA ILE A 265 -5.00 20.41 -6.31
C ILE A 265 -4.16 20.85 -7.52
N ASP A 266 -4.82 21.30 -8.60
CA ASP A 266 -4.14 21.80 -9.81
C ASP A 266 -3.37 23.10 -9.54
N GLU A 267 -3.92 23.99 -8.72
CA GLU A 267 -3.24 25.20 -8.25
C GLU A 267 -2.00 24.85 -7.43
N LEU A 268 -2.08 23.92 -6.46
CA LEU A 268 -0.93 23.48 -5.68
C LEU A 268 0.17 22.83 -6.53
N ILE A 269 -0.20 22.07 -7.58
CA ILE A 269 0.75 21.52 -8.54
C ILE A 269 1.46 22.65 -9.31
N THR A 270 0.69 23.64 -9.76
CA THR A 270 1.21 24.81 -10.49
C THR A 270 2.15 25.65 -9.62
N GLU A 271 1.77 25.93 -8.38
CA GLU A 271 2.60 26.67 -7.42
C GLU A 271 3.94 25.98 -7.16
N ARG A 272 3.94 24.65 -7.02
CA ARG A 272 5.18 23.87 -6.86
C ARG A 272 6.05 23.92 -8.10
N ASN A 273 5.44 23.81 -9.29
CA ASN A 273 6.16 23.96 -10.55
C ASN A 273 6.84 25.32 -10.66
N ASP A 274 6.10 26.39 -10.37
CA ASP A 274 6.62 27.75 -10.40
C ASP A 274 7.74 27.95 -9.36
N ALA A 275 7.60 27.37 -8.16
CA ALA A 275 8.63 27.41 -7.13
C ALA A 275 9.93 26.68 -7.56
N VAL A 276 9.79 25.50 -8.17
CA VAL A 276 10.91 24.72 -8.72
C VAL A 276 11.60 25.50 -9.82
N LEU A 277 10.86 26.00 -10.82
CA LEU A 277 11.40 26.81 -11.90
C LEU A 277 12.05 28.10 -11.38
N ALA A 278 11.44 28.80 -10.42
CA ALA A 278 12.04 29.97 -9.81
C ALA A 278 13.35 29.64 -9.07
N SER A 279 13.45 28.49 -8.41
CA SER A 279 14.67 28.04 -7.73
C SER A 279 15.80 27.72 -8.72
N ILE A 280 15.43 27.17 -9.88
CA ILE A 280 16.30 26.89 -11.01
C ILE A 280 16.83 28.23 -11.56
N PHE A 281 15.95 29.16 -11.94
CA PHE A 281 16.35 30.39 -12.64
C PHE A 281 16.95 31.49 -11.74
N ARG A 282 16.78 31.45 -10.42
CA ARG A 282 17.39 32.43 -9.49
C ARG A 282 18.88 32.20 -9.23
N ARG A 283 19.41 31.00 -9.49
CA ARG A 283 20.86 30.78 -9.46
C ARG A 283 21.42 31.29 -10.78
N GLU A 284 22.34 32.25 -10.74
CA GLU A 284 23.08 32.67 -11.95
C GLU A 284 23.53 31.42 -12.73
N PRO A 285 23.52 31.44 -14.07
CA PRO A 285 23.94 30.32 -14.92
C PRO A 285 25.45 29.99 -14.80
N ALA A 286 26.06 30.28 -13.65
CA ALA A 286 27.38 29.82 -13.26
C ALA A 286 27.37 28.28 -13.22
N ASN A 287 27.64 27.70 -14.39
CA ASN A 287 28.09 26.35 -14.66
C ASN A 287 27.53 25.29 -13.70
N ARG A 288 26.34 24.79 -14.01
CA ARG A 288 25.76 23.55 -13.44
C ARG A 288 26.45 22.28 -13.93
N LEU A 289 27.73 22.40 -14.20
CA LEU A 289 28.60 21.34 -14.66
C LEU A 289 29.41 20.94 -13.42
N VAL A 290 29.02 19.82 -12.80
CA VAL A 290 29.80 19.27 -11.69
C VAL A 290 31.07 18.69 -12.29
N LEU A 291 32.22 19.22 -11.89
CA LEU A 291 33.50 18.66 -12.28
C LEU A 291 33.51 17.20 -11.82
N TYR A 292 33.46 16.28 -12.79
CA TYR A 292 33.54 14.86 -12.51
C TYR A 292 35.01 14.49 -12.46
N GLU A 293 35.44 13.99 -11.30
CA GLU A 293 36.75 13.39 -11.15
C GLU A 293 36.57 11.87 -11.30
N PRO A 294 36.96 11.27 -12.45
CA PRO A 294 36.78 9.84 -12.62
C PRO A 294 37.58 9.07 -11.57
N THR A 295 37.08 7.91 -11.16
CA THR A 295 37.77 6.94 -10.31
C THR A 295 39.04 6.41 -10.98
N GLU A 296 39.88 5.71 -10.23
CA GLU A 296 41.13 5.15 -10.79
C GLU A 296 40.85 4.17 -11.94
N ASP A 297 39.83 3.32 -11.79
CA ASP A 297 39.41 2.37 -12.82
C ASP A 297 38.82 3.07 -14.05
N GLU A 298 37.98 4.09 -13.85
CA GLU A 298 37.42 4.88 -14.96
C GLU A 298 38.51 5.69 -15.69
N ARG A 299 39.52 6.22 -14.97
CA ARG A 299 40.69 6.87 -15.60
C ARG A 299 41.50 5.88 -16.41
N ARG A 300 41.67 4.65 -15.91
CA ARG A 300 42.38 3.59 -16.62
C ARG A 300 41.65 3.23 -17.90
N LEU A 301 40.33 3.06 -17.82
CA LEU A 301 39.47 2.80 -18.96
C LEU A 301 39.55 3.93 -20.01
N ILE A 302 39.40 5.18 -19.58
CA ILE A 302 39.53 6.35 -20.45
C ILE A 302 40.93 6.38 -21.11
N ALA A 303 41.99 6.05 -20.37
CA ALA A 303 43.34 6.01 -20.89
C ALA A 303 43.55 4.88 -21.93
N GLU A 304 43.00 3.68 -21.68
CA GLU A 304 43.05 2.54 -22.60
C GLU A 304 42.30 2.84 -23.92
N LEU A 305 41.11 3.44 -23.82
CA LEU A 305 40.37 3.94 -24.98
C LEU A 305 41.20 4.96 -25.78
N LEU A 306 41.80 5.94 -25.09
CA LEU A 306 42.64 6.98 -25.73
C LEU A 306 43.93 6.41 -26.34
N GLU A 307 44.51 5.34 -25.78
CA GLU A 307 45.69 4.68 -26.31
C GLU A 307 45.43 4.08 -27.71
N LYS A 308 44.22 3.54 -27.93
CA LYS A 308 43.80 3.08 -29.26
C LYS A 308 43.81 4.23 -30.27
N PHE A 309 43.37 5.44 -29.90
CA PHE A 309 43.44 6.61 -30.79
C PHE A 309 44.87 7.08 -31.03
N LEU A 310 45.73 7.10 -30.01
CA LEU A 310 47.15 7.43 -30.15
C LEU A 310 47.87 6.49 -31.13
N SER A 311 47.53 5.20 -31.11
CA SER A 311 48.12 4.20 -32.02
C SER A 311 47.76 4.42 -33.50
N HIS A 312 46.72 5.20 -33.79
CA HIS A 312 46.27 5.58 -35.14
C HIS A 312 46.76 6.98 -35.57
N GLY A 313 47.70 7.59 -34.85
CA GLY A 313 48.35 8.85 -35.26
C GLY A 313 47.63 10.12 -34.81
N TYR A 314 46.63 10.02 -33.93
CA TYR A 314 46.02 11.17 -33.28
C TYR A 314 46.93 11.68 -32.14
N HIS A 315 46.97 13.00 -31.92
CA HIS A 315 47.76 13.60 -30.84
C HIS A 315 46.87 13.92 -29.63
N ALA A 316 47.25 13.46 -28.44
CA ALA A 316 46.53 13.80 -27.22
C ALA A 316 46.70 15.30 -26.88
N SER A 317 45.61 16.06 -26.96
CA SER A 317 45.47 17.28 -26.17
C SER A 317 45.26 16.90 -24.70
N ARG A 318 45.43 17.85 -23.77
CA ARG A 318 44.96 17.62 -22.39
C ARG A 318 43.49 17.22 -22.45
N LEU A 319 43.13 16.19 -21.68
CA LEU A 319 41.74 15.83 -21.49
C LEU A 319 40.99 17.08 -21.03
N PRO A 320 39.97 17.53 -21.79
CA PRO A 320 39.14 18.62 -21.33
C PRO A 320 38.41 18.23 -20.04
N ASN A 321 37.87 19.21 -19.32
CA ASN A 321 37.08 18.90 -18.14
C ASN A 321 35.91 17.98 -18.53
N ILE A 322 35.75 16.91 -17.76
CA ILE A 322 34.63 15.99 -17.87
C ILE A 322 33.57 16.43 -16.88
N TYR A 323 32.34 16.46 -17.34
CA TYR A 323 31.17 16.81 -16.57
C TYR A 323 30.14 15.70 -16.74
N ILE A 324 29.30 15.50 -15.72
CA ILE A 324 28.12 14.65 -15.84
C ILE A 324 26.90 15.55 -15.96
N SER A 325 26.00 15.22 -16.88
CA SER A 325 24.67 15.83 -17.01
C SER A 325 23.59 14.77 -16.81
N MET A 326 22.51 15.14 -16.14
CA MET A 326 21.30 14.31 -16.00
C MET A 326 20.24 14.68 -17.04
N GLU A 327 20.53 15.65 -17.91
CA GLU A 327 19.65 15.98 -19.02
C GLU A 327 19.62 14.81 -20.01
N PRO A 328 18.52 14.60 -20.76
CA PRO A 328 18.55 13.72 -21.91
C PRO A 328 19.71 14.15 -22.81
N PRO A 329 20.58 13.23 -23.27
CA PRO A 329 21.53 13.59 -24.30
C PRO A 329 20.77 14.17 -25.51
N PRO A 330 21.41 15.07 -26.28
CA PRO A 330 20.84 15.65 -27.49
C PRO A 330 20.24 14.62 -28.44
N LEU A 331 20.77 13.39 -28.40
CA LEU A 331 20.27 12.26 -29.14
C LEU A 331 18.76 12.01 -28.93
N PHE A 332 18.24 12.03 -27.70
CA PHE A 332 16.80 11.82 -27.45
C PHE A 332 15.94 13.01 -27.89
N HIS A 333 16.51 14.21 -28.01
CA HIS A 333 15.78 15.33 -28.61
C HIS A 333 15.62 15.19 -30.12
N VAL A 334 16.58 14.52 -30.77
CA VAL A 334 16.54 14.24 -32.21
C VAL A 334 15.75 12.97 -32.51
N TYR A 335 15.79 11.99 -31.60
CA TYR A 335 15.12 10.69 -31.71
C TYR A 335 14.40 10.32 -30.39
N PRO A 336 13.25 10.94 -30.09
CA PRO A 336 12.49 10.68 -28.86
C PRO A 336 12.06 9.22 -28.70
N GLU A 337 11.85 8.51 -29.81
CA GLU A 337 11.48 7.09 -29.81
C GLU A 337 12.49 6.18 -29.12
N LEU A 338 13.75 6.59 -29.00
CA LEU A 338 14.77 5.83 -28.29
C LEU A 338 14.54 5.78 -26.76
N GLU A 339 13.76 6.74 -26.23
CA GLU A 339 13.38 6.80 -24.81
C GLU A 339 12.26 5.79 -24.48
N GLU A 340 11.40 5.50 -25.44
CA GLU A 340 10.25 4.60 -25.30
C GLU A 340 10.64 3.11 -25.38
N GLU A 341 11.74 2.77 -26.08
CA GLU A 341 12.19 1.37 -26.31
C GLU A 341 12.71 0.64 -25.05
N VAL A 342 12.99 1.34 -23.94
CA VAL A 342 13.62 0.74 -22.74
C VAL A 342 12.61 0.17 -21.73
N TYR A 343 11.32 0.53 -21.85
CA TYR A 343 10.29 -0.04 -21.00
C TYR A 343 9.62 -1.20 -21.74
N HIS A 344 10.14 -2.42 -21.58
CA HIS A 344 9.48 -3.61 -22.14
C HIS A 344 8.08 -3.74 -21.56
N GLU A 345 7.10 -4.10 -22.40
CA GLU A 345 5.75 -4.47 -21.95
C GLU A 345 5.80 -5.56 -20.87
N GLU A 346 6.79 -6.45 -20.94
CA GLU A 346 7.03 -7.49 -19.92
C GLU A 346 7.48 -6.93 -18.56
N ASP A 347 8.22 -5.81 -18.51
CA ASP A 347 8.62 -5.16 -17.25
C ASP A 347 7.45 -4.38 -16.64
N LEU A 348 6.57 -3.82 -17.48
CA LEU A 348 5.31 -3.23 -17.04
C LEU A 348 4.36 -4.30 -16.49
N ASP A 349 4.30 -5.48 -17.11
CA ASP A 349 3.53 -6.63 -16.62
C ASP A 349 4.11 -7.21 -15.32
N ILE A 350 5.44 -7.24 -15.16
CA ILE A 350 6.07 -7.65 -13.90
C ILE A 350 5.75 -6.64 -12.80
N LEU A 351 5.87 -5.33 -13.06
CA LEU A 351 5.49 -4.28 -12.11
C LEU A 351 4.01 -4.37 -11.74
N TYR A 352 3.15 -4.62 -12.73
CA TYR A 352 1.70 -4.77 -12.58
C TYR A 352 1.36 -5.99 -11.71
N ASN A 353 1.95 -7.15 -12.01
CA ASN A 353 1.75 -8.38 -11.23
C ASN A 353 2.33 -8.26 -9.81
N LEU A 354 3.42 -7.52 -9.62
CA LEU A 354 4.00 -7.26 -8.29
C LEU A 354 3.11 -6.35 -7.43
N LEU A 355 2.41 -5.40 -8.06
CA LEU A 355 1.56 -4.42 -7.40
C LEU A 355 0.11 -4.90 -7.18
N PHE A 356 -0.40 -5.80 -8.01
CA PHE A 356 -1.82 -6.18 -8.05
C PHE A 356 -2.12 -7.68 -7.92
N GLY A 357 -1.14 -8.49 -7.48
CA GLY A 357 -1.14 -9.96 -7.56
C GLY A 357 -2.46 -10.72 -7.30
N ASP A 358 -2.65 -11.81 -8.05
CA ASP A 358 -3.59 -12.95 -7.96
C ASP A 358 -5.02 -12.69 -7.40
N GLY A 359 -5.54 -11.46 -7.51
CA GLY A 359 -6.89 -11.10 -7.11
C GLY A 359 -7.81 -10.92 -8.30
N ASP A 360 -8.68 -11.92 -8.53
CA ASP A 360 -9.86 -11.95 -9.40
C ASP A 360 -9.82 -11.06 -10.67
N GLU A 361 -9.68 -11.71 -11.83
CA GLU A 361 -9.82 -11.17 -13.20
C GLU A 361 -11.13 -10.37 -13.38
N GLU A 362 -11.17 -9.11 -12.95
CA GLU A 362 -12.12 -8.13 -13.47
C GLU A 362 -11.55 -7.57 -14.77
N GLU A 363 -12.27 -7.79 -15.89
CA GLU A 363 -11.93 -7.27 -17.22
C GLU A 363 -11.66 -5.76 -17.16
N PHE A 364 -10.38 -5.37 -17.15
CA PHE A 364 -9.97 -4.00 -17.38
C PHE A 364 -9.89 -3.75 -18.88
N GLU A 365 -10.55 -2.68 -19.33
CA GLU A 365 -10.42 -2.19 -20.71
C GLU A 365 -8.95 -1.79 -20.94
N GLU A 366 -8.31 -2.39 -21.94
CA GLU A 366 -6.92 -2.11 -22.33
C GLU A 366 -6.70 -0.60 -22.50
N PRO A 367 -5.52 -0.07 -22.08
CA PRO A 367 -5.21 1.34 -22.26
C PRO A 367 -5.30 1.69 -23.75
N VAL A 368 -5.96 2.82 -24.04
CA VAL A 368 -6.11 3.34 -25.40
C VAL A 368 -4.72 3.55 -26.01
N GLN A 369 -4.31 2.64 -26.89
CA GLN A 369 -3.15 2.84 -27.74
C GLN A 369 -3.41 4.07 -28.61
N ILE A 370 -2.56 5.10 -28.44
CA ILE A 370 -2.53 6.23 -29.35
C ILE A 370 -1.88 5.72 -30.64
N GLU A 371 -2.70 5.26 -31.59
CA GLU A 371 -2.24 4.95 -32.95
C GLU A 371 -1.73 6.23 -33.62
N MET A 372 -0.41 6.42 -33.61
CA MET A 372 0.24 7.37 -34.50
C MET A 372 0.42 6.73 -35.87
N GLU A 373 0.06 7.44 -36.95
CA GLU A 373 0.14 6.91 -38.31
C GLU A 373 1.61 6.57 -38.70
N PRO A 374 1.88 5.37 -39.25
CA PRO A 374 3.24 4.88 -39.54
C PRO A 374 4.06 5.69 -40.54
N GLU A 375 3.42 6.57 -41.33
CA GLU A 375 4.08 7.25 -42.45
C GLU A 375 4.86 8.51 -42.02
N GLU A 376 4.65 9.04 -40.82
CA GLU A 376 5.39 10.20 -40.29
C GLU A 376 6.70 9.81 -39.57
N ARG A 377 6.93 8.51 -39.31
CA ARG A 377 8.11 7.98 -38.61
C ARG A 377 9.13 7.32 -39.55
N ARG A 378 9.73 8.09 -40.46
CA ARG A 378 10.96 7.62 -41.15
C ARG A 378 12.04 8.69 -41.16
N VAL A 379 12.41 9.15 -39.98
CA VAL A 379 13.80 9.58 -39.79
C VAL A 379 14.61 8.29 -39.78
N ILE A 380 15.47 8.09 -40.79
CA ILE A 380 16.30 6.91 -40.88
C ILE A 380 17.31 6.98 -39.73
N ARG A 381 17.14 6.13 -38.72
CA ARG A 381 18.08 5.96 -37.61
C ARG A 381 19.48 5.73 -38.18
N PRO A 382 20.51 6.48 -37.75
CA PRO A 382 21.86 6.20 -38.17
C PRO A 382 22.29 4.81 -37.66
N GLU A 383 22.87 3.98 -38.54
CA GLU A 383 23.36 2.64 -38.19
C GLU A 383 24.54 2.67 -37.22
N VAL A 384 25.20 3.83 -37.09
CA VAL A 384 26.33 4.09 -36.21
C VAL A 384 26.08 5.41 -35.51
N LEU A 385 26.12 5.41 -34.18
CA LEU A 385 26.07 6.60 -33.35
C LEU A 385 27.50 6.99 -32.97
N ASP A 386 27.87 8.24 -33.23
CA ASP A 386 29.20 8.72 -32.83
C ASP A 386 29.24 8.92 -31.30
N ILE A 387 30.39 8.63 -30.69
CA ILE A 387 30.55 8.75 -29.23
C ILE A 387 30.36 10.20 -28.78
N GLU A 388 30.62 11.18 -29.64
CA GLU A 388 30.35 12.59 -29.41
C GLU A 388 28.85 12.93 -29.39
N GLU A 389 28.01 12.15 -30.08
CA GLU A 389 26.55 12.28 -30.02
C GLU A 389 25.99 11.64 -28.75
N LEU A 390 26.64 10.58 -28.26
CA LEU A 390 26.30 9.90 -26.99
C LEU A 390 26.82 10.67 -25.75
N LEU A 391 28.02 11.24 -25.82
CA LEU A 391 28.76 11.87 -24.72
C LEU A 391 28.92 13.40 -24.85
N GLY A 392 28.26 14.03 -25.83
CA GLY A 392 28.17 15.49 -26.00
C GLY A 392 29.51 16.24 -25.92
N CYS A 393 30.41 16.04 -26.88
CA CYS A 393 31.62 16.85 -26.99
C CYS A 393 31.31 18.19 -27.69
N TYR A 394 31.47 19.32 -26.98
CA TYR A 394 31.17 20.66 -27.54
C TYR A 394 32.43 21.52 -27.71
N LEU A 395 32.52 22.21 -28.85
CA LEU A 395 33.48 23.29 -29.16
C LEU A 395 32.76 24.65 -29.05
N PRO A 396 33.41 25.78 -28.72
CA PRO A 396 34.86 26.07 -28.84
C PRO A 396 35.72 25.90 -27.56
N GLU A 397 35.12 25.71 -26.38
CA GLU A 397 35.83 25.29 -25.16
C GLU A 397 35.62 23.79 -24.99
N PRO A 398 36.61 22.93 -25.30
CA PRO A 398 36.41 21.50 -25.25
C PRO A 398 36.03 21.10 -23.82
N LYS A 399 34.88 20.43 -23.71
CA LYS A 399 34.36 19.78 -22.50
C LYS A 399 33.64 18.49 -22.91
N ILE A 400 33.77 17.46 -22.09
CA ILE A 400 33.05 16.19 -22.25
C ILE A 400 31.88 16.24 -21.29
N ILE A 401 30.66 15.94 -21.76
CA ILE A 401 29.45 15.91 -20.94
C ILE A 401 28.87 14.49 -20.99
N LEU A 402 29.20 13.67 -20.02
CA LEU A 402 28.61 12.34 -19.89
C LEU A 402 27.14 12.49 -19.46
N TYR A 403 26.21 12.12 -20.33
CA TYR A 403 24.79 12.13 -19.98
C TYR A 403 24.42 10.82 -19.30
N GLU A 404 24.09 10.85 -18.01
CA GLU A 404 23.81 9.64 -17.22
C GLU A 404 22.68 8.80 -17.85
N HIS A 405 21.61 9.46 -18.28
CA HIS A 405 20.49 8.81 -18.95
C HIS A 405 20.92 8.10 -20.25
N GLY A 406 21.79 8.75 -21.05
CA GLY A 406 22.38 8.14 -22.25
C GLY A 406 23.29 6.95 -21.96
N MET A 407 24.07 7.02 -20.88
CA MET A 407 24.93 5.91 -20.45
C MET A 407 24.10 4.72 -19.98
N ASN A 408 23.06 4.94 -19.16
CA ASN A 408 22.17 3.87 -18.70
C ASN A 408 21.41 3.23 -19.88
N TRP A 409 20.89 4.04 -20.78
CA TRP A 409 20.26 3.56 -22.02
C TRP A 409 21.22 2.68 -22.83
N TYR A 410 22.47 3.13 -23.00
CA TYR A 410 23.49 2.36 -23.73
C TYR A 410 23.85 1.04 -23.02
N LEU A 411 23.96 1.05 -21.69
CA LEU A 411 24.22 -0.16 -20.90
C LEU A 411 23.10 -1.19 -21.09
N ASN A 412 21.84 -0.76 -20.98
CA ASN A 412 20.68 -1.64 -21.20
C ASN A 412 20.68 -2.20 -22.64
N LEU A 413 20.96 -1.35 -23.63
CA LEU A 413 21.06 -1.78 -25.03
C LEU A 413 22.15 -2.86 -25.24
N CYS A 414 23.29 -2.73 -24.56
CA CYS A 414 24.37 -3.71 -24.61
C CYS A 414 23.95 -5.06 -23.99
N GLU A 415 23.24 -5.01 -22.86
CA GLU A 415 22.72 -6.20 -22.18
C GLU A 415 21.70 -6.96 -23.05
N GLU A 416 20.74 -6.25 -23.66
CA GLU A 416 19.71 -6.83 -24.52
C GLU A 416 20.26 -7.50 -25.77
N GLN A 417 21.26 -6.86 -26.40
CA GLN A 417 21.87 -7.37 -27.62
C GLN A 417 22.89 -8.50 -27.35
N GLY A 418 23.07 -8.90 -26.08
CA GLY A 418 24.00 -9.95 -25.69
C GLY A 418 25.46 -9.58 -25.98
N TYR A 419 25.75 -8.28 -26.09
CA TYR A 419 27.13 -7.82 -26.17
C TYR A 419 27.74 -7.95 -24.79
N GLU A 420 28.55 -9.00 -24.57
CA GLU A 420 29.61 -8.89 -23.58
C GLU A 420 30.43 -7.66 -23.98
N ILE A 421 30.48 -6.64 -23.11
CA ILE A 421 31.49 -5.59 -23.19
C ILE A 421 32.82 -6.31 -22.96
N LYS A 422 33.40 -6.86 -24.03
CA LYS A 422 34.67 -7.53 -23.95
C LYS A 422 35.72 -6.47 -23.61
N GLU A 423 36.68 -6.81 -22.76
CA GLU A 423 37.86 -5.97 -22.46
C GLU A 423 38.59 -5.45 -23.71
N GLU A 424 38.35 -6.02 -24.90
CA GLU A 424 38.89 -5.57 -26.17
C GLU A 424 38.15 -4.37 -26.81
N HIS A 425 36.94 -4.03 -26.35
CA HIS A 425 36.12 -2.90 -26.82
C HIS A 425 36.12 -1.68 -25.88
N LEU A 426 36.47 -1.89 -24.62
CA LEU A 426 37.04 -0.89 -23.71
C LEU A 426 38.48 -0.61 -24.16
#